data_AF-A0A7R9E6T0-F1
#
_entry.id   AF-A0A7R9E6T0-F1
#
_cell.length_a   1.000
_cell.length_b   1.000
_cell.length_c   1.000
_cell.angle_alpha   90.00
_cell.angle_beta   90.00
_cell.angle_gamma   90.00
#
_symmetry.space_group_name_H-M   'P 1'
#
loop_
_entity.id
_entity.type
_entity.pdbx_description
1 polymer ?
#
loop_
_entity_poly.entity_id
_entity_poly.type
_entity_poly.pdbx_seq_one_letter_code
_entity_poly.pdbx_strand_id
1 'polypeptide(L)'
;MVSMMVDLGKLELSSCVLVILAAILCYYLSDWFRAVLVVSRLPGPPGVPLLGNSLLLTDHKRLLQIGANAYQEYGSLIKIWLTVFPSVLVVAPEFIQ
;
A
#
# COMPACT_ATOMS: atom_id res chain seq x y z
N MET A 1 42.49 28.22 4.49
CA MET A 1 42.00 27.80 5.82
C MET A 1 40.48 27.99 5.96
N VAL A 2 39.93 29.20 5.73
CA VAL A 2 38.47 29.46 5.82
C VAL A 2 37.64 28.62 4.83
N SER A 3 38.05 28.50 3.57
CA SER A 3 37.33 27.67 2.58
C SER A 3 37.19 26.21 3.01
N MET A 4 38.24 25.64 3.61
CA MET A 4 38.28 24.23 4.02
C MET A 4 37.36 23.96 5.22
N MET A 5 37.19 24.93 6.12
CA MET A 5 36.22 24.83 7.23
C MET A 5 34.77 24.95 6.72
N VAL A 6 34.53 25.74 5.68
CA VAL A 6 33.20 25.89 5.06
C VAL A 6 32.79 24.61 4.33
N ASP A 7 33.70 23.95 3.62
CA ASP A 7 33.39 22.70 2.91
C ASP A 7 33.15 21.53 3.86
N LEU A 8 33.88 21.48 4.99
CA LEU A 8 33.64 20.49 6.05
C LEU A 8 32.24 20.66 6.66
N GLY A 9 31.83 21.91 6.97
CA GLY A 9 30.49 22.17 7.51
C GLY A 9 29.34 21.81 6.57
N LYS A 10 29.52 21.96 5.25
CA LYS A 10 28.53 21.55 4.23
C LYS A 10 28.39 20.03 4.13
N LEU A 11 29.49 19.30 4.26
CA LEU A 11 29.49 17.83 4.21
C LEU A 11 28.73 17.23 5.39
N GLU A 12 28.98 17.73 6.61
CA GLU A 12 28.28 17.31 7.81
C GLU A 12 26.77 17.61 7.72
N LEU A 13 26.40 18.81 7.25
CA LEU A 13 25.01 19.18 7.06
C LEU A 13 24.30 18.28 6.03
N SER A 14 24.95 17.96 4.92
CA SER A 14 24.41 17.05 3.89
C SER A 14 24.22 15.63 4.44
N SER A 15 25.15 15.16 5.28
CA SER A 15 25.05 13.85 5.93
C SER A 15 23.86 13.80 6.89
N CYS A 16 23.70 14.83 7.74
CA CYS A 16 22.55 14.92 8.65
C CYS A 16 21.21 14.94 7.91
N VAL A 17 21.11 15.71 6.81
CA VAL A 17 19.89 15.76 5.98
C VAL A 17 19.59 14.39 5.38
N LEU A 18 20.59 13.67 4.88
CA LEU A 18 20.41 12.33 4.31
C LEU A 18 19.89 11.35 5.37
N VAL A 19 20.47 11.36 6.57
CA VAL A 19 20.04 10.49 7.68
C VAL A 19 18.61 10.79 8.10
N ILE A 20 18.22 12.06 8.19
CA ILE A 20 16.84 12.46 8.52
C ILE A 20 15.86 11.98 7.44
N LEU A 21 16.19 12.19 6.16
CA LEU A 21 15.36 11.72 5.05
C LEU A 21 15.22 10.20 5.04
N ALA A 22 16.32 9.46 5.29
CA ALA A 22 16.30 8.02 5.39
C ALA A 22 15.43 7.54 6.57
N ALA A 23 15.53 8.20 7.74
CA ALA A 23 14.71 7.88 8.89
C ALA A 23 13.22 8.12 8.63
N ILE A 24 12.86 9.23 7.98
CA ILE A 24 11.49 9.54 7.57
C ILE A 24 10.98 8.48 6.59
N LEU A 25 11.78 8.12 5.58
CA LEU A 25 11.41 7.10 4.61
C LEU A 25 11.19 5.74 5.29
N CYS A 26 12.10 5.32 6.17
CA CYS A 26 11.97 4.09 6.94
C CYS A 26 10.72 4.08 7.83
N TYR A 27 10.36 5.21 8.43
CA TYR A 27 9.14 5.35 9.22
C TYR A 27 7.89 5.13 8.37
N TYR A 28 7.76 5.83 7.25
CA TYR A 28 6.62 5.66 6.33
C TYR A 28 6.55 4.27 5.72
N LEU A 29 7.69 3.69 5.34
CA LEU A 29 7.75 2.33 4.82
C LEU A 29 7.32 1.31 5.88
N SER A 30 7.72 1.50 7.14
CA SER A 30 7.33 0.60 8.24
C SER A 30 5.83 0.60 8.46
N ASP A 31 5.20 1.77 8.45
CA ASP A 31 3.75 1.90 8.55
C ASP A 31 3.04 1.28 7.34
N TRP A 32 3.56 1.54 6.14
CA TRP A 32 3.08 0.93 4.90
C TRP A 32 3.13 -0.61 4.94
N PHE A 33 4.24 -1.19 5.37
CA PHE A 33 4.39 -2.65 5.50
C PHE A 33 3.42 -3.23 6.53
N ARG A 34 3.12 -2.50 7.62
CA ARG A 34 2.10 -2.92 8.59
C ARG A 34 0.71 -2.95 7.94
N ALA A 35 0.33 -1.92 7.19
CA ALA A 35 -0.94 -1.90 6.46
C ALA A 35 -1.02 -3.03 5.43
N VAL A 36 0.04 -3.24 4.65
CA VAL A 36 0.19 -4.35 3.69
C VAL A 36 0.00 -5.70 4.37
N LEU A 37 0.63 -5.93 5.54
CA LEU A 37 0.50 -7.19 6.28
C LEU A 37 -0.92 -7.41 6.79
N VAL A 38 -1.59 -6.37 7.29
CA VAL A 38 -2.99 -6.46 7.74
C VAL A 38 -3.90 -6.81 6.58
N VAL A 39 -3.80 -6.11 5.45
CA VAL A 39 -4.63 -6.36 4.26
C VAL A 39 -4.32 -7.71 3.64
N SER A 40 -3.07 -8.17 3.66
CA SER A 40 -2.68 -9.49 3.15
C SER A 40 -3.37 -10.65 3.89
N ARG A 41 -3.66 -10.47 5.19
CA ARG A 41 -4.33 -11.47 6.03
C ARG A 41 -5.85 -11.54 5.81
N LEU A 42 -6.44 -10.53 5.20
CA LEU A 42 -7.87 -10.56 4.87
C LEU A 42 -8.15 -11.57 3.75
N PRO A 43 -9.35 -12.16 3.73
CA PRO A 43 -9.80 -13.01 2.63
C PRO A 43 -10.03 -12.15 1.37
N GLY A 44 -9.78 -12.71 0.18
CA GLY A 44 -10.01 -12.03 -1.09
C GLY A 44 -9.24 -12.64 -2.25
N PRO A 45 -9.53 -12.19 -3.49
CA PRO A 45 -9.01 -12.78 -4.70
C PRO A 45 -7.47 -12.69 -4.78
N PRO A 46 -6.81 -13.72 -5.34
CA PRO A 46 -5.36 -13.75 -5.48
C PRO A 46 -4.91 -12.63 -6.43
N GLY A 47 -4.24 -11.62 -5.88
CA GLY A 47 -3.62 -10.55 -6.67
C GLY A 47 -2.29 -10.99 -7.26
N VAL A 48 -2.00 -10.61 -8.50
CA VAL A 48 -0.68 -10.82 -9.09
C VAL A 48 0.34 -9.85 -8.48
N PRO A 49 1.63 -10.22 -8.35
CA PRO A 49 2.66 -9.29 -7.87
C PRO A 49 2.73 -8.06 -8.79
N LEU A 50 2.98 -6.87 -8.21
CA LEU A 50 3.06 -5.54 -8.86
C LEU A 50 1.76 -4.96 -9.44
N LEU A 51 0.95 -5.76 -10.15
CA LEU A 51 -0.33 -5.30 -10.73
C LEU A 51 -1.52 -5.51 -9.79
N GLY A 52 -1.41 -6.41 -8.81
CA GLY A 52 -2.48 -6.74 -7.87
C GLY A 52 -3.68 -7.36 -8.58
N ASN A 53 -4.86 -6.83 -8.29
CA ASN A 53 -6.14 -7.16 -8.91
C ASN A 53 -6.60 -6.10 -9.92
N SER A 54 -5.72 -5.19 -10.36
CA SER A 54 -6.06 -4.13 -11.33
C SER A 54 -6.56 -4.66 -12.68
N LEU A 55 -5.95 -5.74 -13.18
CA LEU A 55 -6.41 -6.45 -14.39
C LEU A 55 -7.84 -6.99 -14.24
N LEU A 56 -8.20 -7.36 -13.01
CA LEU A 56 -9.52 -7.84 -12.64
C LEU A 56 -10.55 -6.71 -12.61
N LEU A 57 -10.12 -5.48 -12.33
CA LEU A 57 -10.96 -4.28 -12.36
C LEU A 57 -11.28 -3.81 -13.78
N THR A 58 -10.39 -4.05 -14.75
CA THR A 58 -10.64 -3.74 -16.15
C THR A 58 -11.67 -4.65 -16.82
N ASP A 59 -11.91 -5.84 -16.30
CA ASP A 59 -12.93 -6.76 -16.83
C ASP A 59 -14.24 -6.64 -16.05
N HIS A 60 -15.15 -5.80 -16.56
CA HIS A 60 -16.46 -5.56 -15.94
C HIS A 60 -17.28 -6.83 -15.70
N LYS A 61 -17.19 -7.85 -16.57
CA LYS A 61 -17.98 -9.08 -16.40
C LYS A 61 -17.43 -9.92 -15.25
N ARG A 62 -16.10 -10.11 -15.20
CA ARG A 62 -15.45 -10.80 -14.09
C ARG A 62 -15.61 -10.05 -12.77
N LEU A 63 -15.50 -8.73 -12.79
CA LEU A 63 -15.73 -7.90 -11.62
C LEU A 63 -17.15 -8.09 -11.05
N LEU A 64 -18.17 -8.06 -11.91
CA LEU A 64 -19.57 -8.27 -11.48
C LEU A 64 -19.80 -9.68 -10.92
N GLN A 65 -19.23 -10.71 -11.55
CA GLN A 65 -19.32 -12.08 -11.04
C GLN A 65 -18.66 -12.24 -9.68
N ILE A 66 -17.45 -11.68 -9.51
CA ILE A 66 -16.74 -11.72 -8.23
C ILE A 66 -17.47 -10.88 -7.20
N GLY A 67 -17.99 -9.70 -7.56
CA GLY A 67 -18.77 -8.85 -6.67
C GLY A 67 -20.07 -9.51 -6.18
N ALA A 68 -20.77 -10.24 -7.06
CA ALA A 68 -22.00 -10.95 -6.72
C ALA A 68 -21.77 -12.10 -5.72
N ASN A 69 -20.64 -12.81 -5.85
CA ASN A 69 -20.31 -13.94 -4.97
C ASN A 69 -19.37 -13.55 -3.82
N ALA A 70 -18.80 -12.36 -3.85
CA ALA A 70 -17.74 -11.88 -2.97
C ALA A 70 -18.14 -11.96 -1.49
N TYR A 71 -19.37 -11.56 -1.18
CA TYR A 71 -19.89 -11.62 0.19
C TYR A 71 -20.00 -13.06 0.70
N GLN A 72 -20.43 -14.00 -0.16
CA GLN A 72 -20.56 -15.41 0.20
C GLN A 72 -19.20 -16.11 0.30
N GLU A 73 -18.25 -15.72 -0.54
CA GLU A 73 -16.95 -16.38 -0.67
C GLU A 73 -15.89 -15.82 0.31
N TYR A 74 -15.92 -14.52 0.57
CA TYR A 74 -14.89 -13.82 1.35
C TYR A 74 -15.45 -13.11 2.60
N GLY A 75 -16.77 -12.97 2.73
CA GLY A 75 -17.41 -12.29 3.85
C GLY A 75 -17.52 -10.78 3.68
N SER A 76 -17.62 -10.05 4.81
CA SER A 76 -17.89 -8.61 4.82
C SER A 76 -16.69 -7.72 4.50
N LEU A 77 -15.46 -8.23 4.66
CA LEU A 77 -14.22 -7.50 4.43
C LEU A 77 -13.35 -8.25 3.44
N ILE A 78 -13.12 -7.64 2.28
CA ILE A 78 -12.43 -8.30 1.16
C ILE A 78 -11.18 -7.50 0.84
N LYS A 79 -10.03 -8.17 0.76
CA LYS A 79 -8.81 -7.51 0.26
C LYS A 79 -8.88 -7.31 -1.24
N ILE A 80 -8.51 -6.12 -1.68
CA ILE A 80 -8.28 -5.80 -3.09
C ILE A 80 -6.91 -5.13 -3.20
N TRP A 81 -6.13 -5.59 -4.16
CA TRP A 81 -4.82 -5.01 -4.45
C TRP A 81 -4.96 -4.10 -5.66
N LEU A 82 -4.72 -2.81 -5.49
CA LEU A 82 -4.56 -1.87 -6.59
C LEU A 82 -3.06 -1.68 -6.78
N THR A 83 -2.46 -2.46 -7.68
CA THR A 83 -0.99 -2.52 -7.84
C THR A 83 -0.28 -2.76 -6.51
N VAL A 84 0.38 -1.74 -5.95
CA VAL A 84 1.11 -1.78 -4.68
C VAL A 84 0.29 -1.27 -3.51
N PHE A 85 -0.85 -0.64 -3.77
CA PHE A 85 -1.72 -0.03 -2.78
C PHE A 85 -2.66 -1.08 -2.18
N PRO A 86 -2.51 -1.42 -0.89
CA PRO A 86 -3.45 -2.31 -0.22
C PRO A 86 -4.79 -1.59 -0.06
N SER A 87 -5.86 -2.18 -0.58
CA SER A 87 -7.22 -1.66 -0.47
C SER A 87 -8.13 -2.69 0.19
N VAL A 88 -9.13 -2.23 0.93
CA VAL A 88 -10.13 -3.10 1.57
C VAL A 88 -11.50 -2.68 1.06
N LEU A 89 -12.24 -3.63 0.51
CA LEU A 89 -13.62 -3.45 0.12
C LEU A 89 -14.50 -3.93 1.28
N VAL A 90 -15.37 -3.03 1.77
CA VAL A 90 -16.38 -3.37 2.76
C VAL A 90 -17.66 -3.71 1.99
N VAL A 91 -18.04 -4.99 2.03
CA VAL A 91 -19.27 -5.49 1.43
C VAL A 91 -20.21 -5.81 2.59
N ALA A 92 -20.75 -4.78 3.23
CA ALA A 92 -21.80 -4.97 4.22
C ALA A 92 -23.17 -4.63 3.62
N PRO A 93 -24.16 -5.54 3.68
CA PRO A 93 -25.49 -5.32 3.11
C PRO A 93 -26.25 -4.15 3.78
N GLU A 94 -25.78 -3.71 4.93
CA GLU A 94 -26.33 -2.63 5.76
C GLU A 94 -25.94 -1.21 5.30
N PHE A 95 -25.10 -1.06 4.28
CA PHE A 95 -24.75 0.24 3.67
C PHE A 95 -25.42 0.51 2.30
N ILE A 96 -26.26 -0.41 1.80
CA ILE A 96 -27.07 -0.17 0.59
C ILE A 96 -28.48 0.22 1.05
N GLN A 97 -28.71 1.53 1.23
CA GLN A 97 -30.05 2.13 1.38
C GLN A 97 -30.45 2.84 0.09
#